data_AF-A0A800AFR7-F1
#
_entry.id   AF-A0A800AFR7-F1
#
_cell.length_a   1.000
_cell.length_b   1.000
_cell.length_c   1.000
_cell.angle_alpha   90.00
_cell.angle_beta   90.00
_cell.angle_gamma   90.00
#
_symmetry.space_group_name_H-M   'P 1'
#
loop_
_entity.id
_entity.type
_entity.pdbx_description
1 polymer ?
#
loop_
_entity_poly.entity_id
_entity_poly.type
_entity_poly.pdbx_seq_one_letter_code
_entity_poly.pdbx_strand_id
1 'polypeptide(L)'
;MTKLKEEVIFTKIAEGHYVSDDKIPMHVLATTELSLTEKNYPLLLFSTGKKREQFLLKLVQEGRIEYISFAYELYPQDVRRFLKMSRAFRDFPPLEENIRFFIKDFGAGKILSEMTVEEIKDFGLKKILSEVTVEEIIQGLEESKRKILLEKLNEIETEKPEGQQEK
;
A
#
# COMPACT_ATOMS: atom_id res chain seq x y z
N MET A 1 44.21 -16.10 -23.15
CA MET A 1 43.27 -17.20 -22.81
C MET A 1 42.35 -16.72 -21.71
N THR A 2 41.13 -16.31 -22.07
CA THR A 2 40.11 -15.87 -21.11
C THR A 2 39.54 -17.12 -20.45
N LYS A 3 39.87 -17.37 -19.18
CA LYS A 3 39.20 -18.43 -18.40
C LYS A 3 37.71 -18.12 -18.41
N LEU A 4 36.90 -18.96 -19.08
CA LEU A 4 35.45 -18.91 -18.94
C LEU A 4 35.14 -19.01 -17.44
N LYS A 5 34.32 -18.08 -16.93
CA LYS A 5 33.76 -18.19 -15.59
C LYS A 5 32.99 -19.50 -15.55
N GLU A 6 33.45 -20.46 -14.75
CA GLU A 6 32.72 -21.69 -14.51
C GLU A 6 31.33 -21.33 -13.97
N GLU A 7 30.29 -21.71 -14.72
CA GLU A 7 28.90 -21.46 -14.33
C GLU A 7 28.56 -22.34 -13.13
N VAL A 8 28.03 -21.71 -12.07
CA VAL A 8 27.55 -22.42 -10.89
C VAL A 8 26.28 -23.18 -11.26
N ILE A 9 26.28 -24.50 -11.05
CA ILE A 9 25.15 -25.35 -11.41
C ILE A 9 24.13 -25.34 -10.28
N PHE A 10 22.88 -25.01 -10.60
CA PHE A 10 21.75 -25.04 -9.66
C PHE A 10 20.81 -26.21 -9.98
N THR A 11 20.46 -26.97 -8.95
CA THR A 11 19.46 -28.04 -9.00
C THR A 11 18.16 -27.55 -8.39
N LYS A 12 17.05 -27.73 -9.11
CA LYS A 12 15.71 -27.37 -8.62
C LYS A 12 15.22 -28.42 -7.63
N ILE A 13 14.94 -28.03 -6.39
CA ILE A 13 14.31 -28.91 -5.38
C ILE A 13 12.80 -28.70 -5.35
N ALA A 14 12.37 -27.44 -5.48
CA ALA A 14 10.97 -27.08 -5.57
C ALA A 14 10.79 -25.85 -6.47
N GLU A 15 9.54 -25.50 -6.75
CA GLU A 15 9.23 -24.31 -7.54
C GLU A 15 9.77 -23.04 -6.86
N GLY A 16 10.64 -22.31 -7.56
CA GLY A 16 11.36 -21.17 -7.00
C GLY A 16 12.38 -21.48 -5.92
N HIS A 17 12.74 -22.76 -5.69
CA HIS A 17 13.79 -23.13 -4.73
C HIS A 17 14.86 -23.98 -5.41
N TYR A 18 16.05 -23.40 -5.48
CA TYR A 18 17.21 -23.98 -6.13
C TYR A 18 18.34 -24.13 -5.13
N VAL A 19 19.12 -25.19 -5.27
CA VAL A 19 20.35 -25.40 -4.49
C VAL A 19 21.55 -25.57 -5.39
N SER A 20 22.69 -25.13 -4.92
CA SER A 20 23.97 -25.50 -5.48
C SER A 20 24.88 -25.93 -4.35
N ASP A 21 25.49 -27.09 -4.51
CA ASP A 21 26.61 -27.53 -3.67
C ASP A 21 27.96 -27.33 -4.41
N ASP A 22 27.93 -26.64 -5.57
CA ASP A 22 29.13 -26.35 -6.34
C ASP A 22 29.93 -25.24 -5.66
N LYS A 23 31.13 -25.61 -5.18
CA LYS A 23 32.10 -24.79 -4.43
C LYS A 23 31.62 -24.33 -3.04
N ILE A 24 30.41 -23.79 -2.93
CA ILE A 24 29.80 -23.28 -1.70
C ILE A 24 28.33 -23.70 -1.67
N PRO A 25 27.85 -24.34 -0.58
CA PRO A 25 26.43 -24.62 -0.41
C PRO A 25 25.60 -23.33 -0.43
N MET A 26 24.72 -23.21 -1.42
CA MET A 26 23.87 -22.05 -1.65
C MET A 26 22.42 -22.45 -1.88
N HIS A 27 21.50 -21.71 -1.27
CA HIS A 27 20.07 -21.78 -1.58
C HIS A 27 19.64 -20.49 -2.26
N VAL A 28 18.96 -20.63 -3.41
CA VAL A 28 18.40 -19.51 -4.16
C VAL A 28 16.87 -19.63 -4.15
N LEU A 29 16.22 -18.53 -3.75
CA LEU A 29 14.78 -18.38 -3.77
C LEU A 29 14.39 -17.43 -4.91
N ALA A 30 13.86 -17.99 -6.00
CA ALA A 30 13.39 -17.22 -7.14
C ALA A 30 11.93 -16.78 -6.90
N THR A 31 11.76 -15.55 -6.42
CA THR A 31 10.44 -14.99 -6.04
C THR A 31 9.43 -14.98 -7.20
N THR A 32 9.90 -14.91 -8.44
CA THR A 32 9.07 -14.96 -9.66
C THR A 32 8.54 -16.34 -10.00
N GLU A 33 9.03 -17.40 -9.35
CA GLU A 33 8.55 -18.77 -9.51
C GLU A 33 7.73 -19.24 -8.31
N LEU A 34 7.90 -18.64 -7.13
CA LEU A 34 7.19 -19.05 -5.92
C LEU A 34 5.66 -19.10 -6.13
N SER A 35 5.04 -20.11 -5.53
CA SER A 35 3.59 -20.26 -5.51
C SER A 35 2.95 -19.17 -4.64
N LEU A 36 1.78 -18.69 -5.05
CA LEU A 36 1.01 -17.68 -4.33
C LEU A 36 0.31 -18.31 -3.12
N THR A 37 1.08 -18.59 -2.08
CA THR A 37 0.60 -19.19 -0.82
C THR A 37 1.06 -18.35 0.35
N GLU A 38 0.31 -18.33 1.45
CA GLU A 38 0.58 -17.47 2.60
C GLU A 38 2.01 -17.64 3.16
N LYS A 39 2.53 -18.87 3.21
CA LYS A 39 3.92 -19.15 3.60
C LYS A 39 4.98 -18.38 2.78
N ASN A 40 4.64 -17.98 1.55
CA ASN A 40 5.52 -17.28 0.63
C ASN A 40 5.24 -15.77 0.59
N TYR A 41 4.22 -15.24 1.27
CA TYR A 41 3.81 -13.84 1.17
C TYR A 41 4.93 -12.85 1.51
N PRO A 42 5.75 -13.06 2.57
CA PRO A 42 6.88 -12.18 2.85
C PRO A 42 7.87 -12.10 1.69
N LEU A 43 8.11 -13.20 0.98
CA LEU A 43 9.03 -13.24 -0.16
C LEU A 43 8.40 -12.69 -1.43
N LEU A 44 7.10 -12.90 -1.62
CA LEU A 44 6.35 -12.44 -2.78
C LEU A 44 6.19 -10.91 -2.82
N LEU A 45 6.33 -10.22 -1.69
CA LEU A 45 6.50 -8.76 -1.66
C LEU A 45 7.64 -8.31 -2.57
N PHE A 46 8.72 -9.09 -2.66
CA PHE A 46 9.89 -8.78 -3.48
C PHE A 46 9.84 -9.42 -4.88
N SER A 47 8.69 -9.94 -5.29
CA SER A 47 8.51 -10.44 -6.65
C SER A 47 8.45 -9.29 -7.67
N THR A 48 8.70 -9.60 -8.93
CA THR A 48 8.72 -8.61 -10.02
C THR A 48 7.83 -9.02 -11.19
N GLY A 49 7.49 -8.05 -12.03
CA GLY A 49 6.68 -8.25 -13.23
C GLY A 49 5.32 -8.89 -12.93
N LYS A 50 4.93 -9.86 -13.76
CA LYS A 50 3.61 -10.51 -13.68
C LYS A 50 3.35 -11.20 -12.34
N LYS A 51 4.38 -11.76 -11.69
CA LYS A 51 4.18 -12.42 -10.39
C LYS A 51 3.79 -11.41 -9.30
N ARG A 52 4.37 -10.20 -9.33
CA ARG A 52 3.99 -9.12 -8.42
C ARG A 52 2.54 -8.71 -8.63
N GLU A 53 2.14 -8.48 -9.87
CA GLU A 53 0.74 -8.13 -10.19
C GLU A 53 -0.24 -9.18 -9.69
N GLN A 54 0.06 -10.47 -9.91
CA GLN A 54 -0.77 -11.57 -9.41
C GLN A 54 -0.81 -11.61 -7.87
N PHE A 55 0.33 -11.38 -7.22
CA PHE A 55 0.41 -11.36 -5.77
C PHE A 55 -0.38 -10.19 -5.16
N LEU A 56 -0.21 -8.97 -5.67
CA LEU A 56 -0.95 -7.80 -5.20
C LEU A 56 -2.46 -7.98 -5.39
N LEU A 57 -2.89 -8.50 -6.55
CA LEU A 57 -4.30 -8.83 -6.76
C LEU A 57 -4.81 -9.84 -5.73
N LYS A 58 -4.04 -10.87 -5.43
CA LYS A 58 -4.40 -11.88 -4.43
C LYS A 58 -4.50 -11.28 -3.02
N LEU A 59 -3.53 -10.46 -2.61
CA LEU A 59 -3.58 -9.76 -1.31
C LEU A 59 -4.86 -8.94 -1.16
N VAL A 60 -5.21 -8.19 -2.21
CA VAL A 60 -6.40 -7.35 -2.24
C VAL A 60 -7.68 -8.19 -2.21
N GLN A 61 -7.73 -9.32 -2.93
CA GLN A 61 -8.88 -10.23 -2.92
C GLN A 61 -9.08 -10.94 -1.57
N GLU A 62 -7.99 -11.27 -0.90
CA GLU A 62 -8.00 -11.95 0.39
C GLU A 62 -8.10 -11.00 1.58
N GLY A 63 -8.04 -9.69 1.35
CA GLY A 63 -8.14 -8.70 2.41
C GLY A 63 -7.01 -8.76 3.43
N ARG A 64 -5.80 -9.14 3.02
CA ARG A 64 -4.64 -9.32 3.89
C ARG A 64 -3.99 -7.97 4.23
N ILE A 65 -4.66 -7.18 5.09
CA ILE A 65 -4.33 -5.78 5.42
C ILE A 65 -2.85 -5.61 5.77
N GLU A 66 -2.31 -6.45 6.65
CA GLU A 66 -0.90 -6.41 7.09
C GLU A 66 0.08 -6.43 5.91
N TYR A 67 -0.13 -7.31 4.93
CA TYR A 67 0.70 -7.38 3.73
C TYR A 67 0.38 -6.29 2.71
N ILE A 68 -0.87 -5.82 2.66
CA ILE A 68 -1.23 -4.66 1.83
C ILE A 68 -0.49 -3.42 2.33
N SER A 69 -0.38 -3.22 3.66
CA SER A 69 0.40 -2.12 4.25
C SER A 69 1.86 -2.15 3.81
N PHE A 70 2.53 -3.29 3.95
CA PHE A 70 3.92 -3.44 3.47
C PHE A 70 4.05 -3.27 1.96
N ALA A 71 3.11 -3.81 1.18
CA ALA A 71 3.12 -3.65 -0.27
C ALA A 71 2.92 -2.17 -0.66
N TYR A 72 2.13 -1.42 0.10
CA TYR A 72 1.87 -0.01 -0.13
C TYR A 72 3.13 0.83 0.10
N GLU A 73 3.96 0.49 1.09
CA GLU A 73 5.27 1.14 1.29
C GLU A 73 6.21 0.94 0.11
N LEU A 74 6.25 -0.28 -0.43
CA LEU A 74 7.17 -0.65 -1.49
C LEU A 74 6.69 -0.18 -2.87
N TYR A 75 5.38 -0.25 -3.13
CA TYR A 75 4.78 -0.07 -4.45
C TYR A 75 3.42 0.65 -4.38
N PRO A 76 3.37 1.92 -3.90
CA PRO A 76 2.10 2.60 -3.61
C PRO A 76 1.19 2.73 -4.83
N GLN A 77 1.75 2.98 -6.01
CA GLN A 77 1.00 3.13 -7.26
C GLN A 77 0.38 1.81 -7.74
N ASP A 78 1.12 0.71 -7.64
CA ASP A 78 0.62 -0.62 -8.02
C ASP A 78 -0.51 -1.05 -7.07
N VAL A 79 -0.32 -0.89 -5.76
CA VAL A 79 -1.35 -1.24 -4.76
C VAL A 79 -2.63 -0.43 -4.98
N ARG A 80 -2.54 0.90 -5.17
CA ARG A 80 -3.70 1.75 -5.47
C ARG A 80 -4.47 1.27 -6.70
N ARG A 81 -3.76 0.89 -7.78
CA ARG A 81 -4.37 0.36 -9.00
C ARG A 81 -5.20 -0.88 -8.69
N PHE A 82 -4.65 -1.85 -7.96
CA PHE A 82 -5.37 -3.08 -7.64
C PHE A 82 -6.52 -2.87 -6.65
N LEU A 83 -6.37 -1.95 -5.68
CA LEU A 83 -7.45 -1.55 -4.77
C LEU A 83 -8.64 -0.98 -5.54
N LYS A 84 -8.40 -0.09 -6.52
CA LYS A 84 -9.46 0.49 -7.37
C LYS A 84 -10.18 -0.54 -8.25
N MET A 85 -9.46 -1.58 -8.68
CA MET A 85 -10.00 -2.62 -9.56
C MET A 85 -10.78 -3.71 -8.81
N SER A 86 -10.55 -3.87 -7.51
CA SER A 86 -11.15 -4.95 -6.74
C SER A 86 -12.59 -4.65 -6.35
N ARG A 87 -13.53 -5.48 -6.82
CA ARG A 87 -14.92 -5.49 -6.32
C ARG A 87 -15.03 -5.98 -4.88
N ALA A 88 -14.04 -6.72 -4.37
CA ALA A 88 -14.04 -7.25 -2.99
C ALA A 88 -13.97 -6.13 -1.94
N PHE A 89 -13.59 -4.92 -2.33
CA PHE A 89 -13.68 -3.70 -1.49
C PHE A 89 -15.09 -3.10 -1.40
N ARG A 90 -16.14 -3.69 -2.02
CA ARG A 90 -17.53 -3.32 -1.70
C ARG A 90 -18.00 -3.87 -0.35
N ASP A 91 -17.50 -5.04 0.05
CA ASP A 91 -17.89 -5.74 1.28
C ASP A 91 -16.79 -5.69 2.36
N PHE A 92 -15.58 -5.28 1.99
CA PHE A 92 -14.57 -4.80 2.93
C PHE A 92 -14.95 -3.39 3.39
N PRO A 93 -14.61 -2.99 4.63
CA PRO A 93 -14.84 -1.61 5.03
C PRO A 93 -14.24 -0.67 3.99
N PRO A 94 -15.00 0.35 3.55
CA PRO A 94 -14.54 1.28 2.53
C PRO A 94 -13.16 1.82 2.92
N LEU A 95 -12.39 2.29 1.93
CA LEU A 95 -11.04 2.86 2.08
C LEU A 95 -10.88 3.73 3.36
N GLU A 96 -11.98 4.36 3.79
CA GLU A 96 -12.23 5.02 5.08
C GLU A 96 -11.77 4.28 6.36
N GLU A 97 -12.02 2.98 6.51
CA GLU A 97 -11.66 2.22 7.73
C GLU A 97 -10.23 1.66 7.66
N ASN A 98 -9.73 1.41 6.44
CA ASN A 98 -8.36 0.95 6.21
C ASN A 98 -7.34 2.09 6.34
N ILE A 99 -7.70 3.31 5.93
CA ILE A 99 -6.84 4.48 6.10
C ILE A 99 -6.58 4.78 7.57
N ARG A 100 -7.43 4.36 8.51
CA ARG A 100 -7.10 4.41 9.95
C ARG A 100 -5.83 3.60 10.28
N PHE A 101 -5.68 2.41 9.70
CA PHE A 101 -4.46 1.61 9.83
C PHE A 101 -3.29 2.26 9.12
N PHE A 102 -3.47 2.72 7.88
CA PHE A 102 -2.39 3.39 7.17
C PHE A 102 -1.95 4.68 7.88
N ILE A 103 -2.87 5.48 8.42
CA ILE A 103 -2.58 6.70 9.19
C ILE A 103 -1.78 6.36 10.44
N LYS A 104 -2.17 5.30 11.15
CA LYS A 104 -1.47 4.83 12.35
C LYS A 104 -0.05 4.36 12.04
N ASP A 105 0.14 3.66 10.93
CA ASP A 105 1.43 3.06 10.57
C ASP A 105 2.35 4.02 9.78
N PHE A 106 1.79 4.96 9.02
CA PHE A 106 2.51 5.82 8.06
C PHE A 106 2.36 7.33 8.25
N GLY A 107 1.41 7.76 9.08
CA GLY A 107 1.06 9.17 9.28
C GLY A 107 0.16 9.72 8.17
N ALA A 108 -0.84 10.52 8.55
CA ALA A 108 -1.83 11.07 7.62
C ALA A 108 -1.22 11.98 6.54
N GLY A 109 -0.18 12.74 6.87
CA GLY A 109 0.49 13.63 5.92
C GLY A 109 1.05 12.90 4.70
N LYS A 110 1.64 11.71 4.89
CA LYS A 110 2.22 10.89 3.82
C LYS A 110 1.16 10.27 2.90
N ILE A 111 0.02 9.87 3.47
CA ILE A 111 -1.09 9.30 2.71
C ILE A 111 -1.73 10.38 1.84
N LEU A 112 -1.98 11.55 2.43
CA LEU A 112 -2.62 12.68 1.76
C LEU A 112 -1.73 13.29 0.67
N SER A 113 -0.41 13.29 0.86
CA SER A 113 0.53 13.77 -0.17
C SER A 113 0.55 12.87 -1.40
N GLU A 114 0.20 11.59 -1.27
CA GLU A 114 0.10 10.65 -2.40
C GLU A 114 -1.31 10.60 -3.03
N MET A 115 -2.34 11.12 -2.36
CA MET A 115 -3.72 11.17 -2.89
C MET A 115 -3.91 12.27 -3.93
N THR A 116 -4.81 12.04 -4.89
CA THR A 116 -5.30 13.08 -5.80
C THR A 116 -6.29 14.01 -5.11
N VAL A 117 -6.51 15.18 -5.69
CA VAL A 117 -7.45 16.17 -5.13
C VAL A 117 -8.88 15.62 -5.10
N GLU A 118 -9.27 14.87 -6.11
CA GLU A 118 -10.58 14.20 -6.19
C GLU A 118 -10.71 13.10 -5.13
N GLU A 119 -9.65 12.33 -4.90
CA GLU A 119 -9.62 11.33 -3.82
C GLU A 119 -9.78 11.99 -2.46
N ILE A 120 -9.12 13.14 -2.22
CA ILE A 120 -9.28 13.90 -0.97
C ILE A 120 -10.71 14.43 -0.81
N LYS A 121 -11.36 14.84 -1.90
CA LYS A 121 -12.74 15.36 -1.89
C LYS A 121 -13.78 14.29 -1.53
N ASP A 122 -13.63 13.07 -2.07
CA ASP A 122 -14.59 11.98 -1.81
C ASP A 122 -14.38 11.32 -0.44
N PHE A 123 -13.20 11.45 0.15
CA PHE A 123 -12.78 10.68 1.32
C PHE A 123 -13.36 11.14 2.67
N GLY A 124 -14.10 12.25 2.72
CA GLY A 124 -14.71 12.73 3.96
C GLY A 124 -13.67 13.19 4.99
N LEU A 125 -13.02 14.32 4.73
CA LEU A 125 -12.03 14.98 5.62
C LEU A 125 -12.45 15.02 7.10
N LYS A 126 -13.76 15.14 7.40
CA LYS A 126 -14.32 15.12 8.76
C LYS A 126 -13.89 13.90 9.59
N LYS A 127 -13.70 12.73 8.97
CA LYS A 127 -13.34 11.47 9.65
C LYS A 127 -11.83 11.30 9.85
N ILE A 128 -11.00 11.89 8.99
CA ILE A 128 -9.55 11.98 9.21
C ILE A 128 -9.26 12.97 10.35
N LEU A 129 -9.93 14.12 10.33
CA LEU A 129 -9.76 15.21 11.29
C LEU A 129 -10.23 14.84 12.71
N SER A 130 -11.02 13.78 12.88
CA SER A 130 -11.37 13.28 14.22
C SER A 130 -10.24 12.50 14.90
N GLU A 131 -9.18 12.15 14.17
CA GLU A 131 -8.12 11.26 14.69
C GLU A 131 -6.70 11.82 14.53
N VAL A 132 -6.52 12.85 13.71
CA VAL A 132 -5.22 13.46 13.41
C VAL A 132 -5.38 14.96 13.40
N THR A 133 -4.44 15.69 14.01
CA THR A 133 -4.57 17.15 14.04
C THR A 133 -4.32 17.75 12.66
N VAL A 134 -4.92 18.92 12.42
CA VAL A 134 -4.71 19.68 11.18
C VAL A 134 -3.22 20.00 11.00
N GLU A 135 -2.48 20.24 12.09
CA GLU A 135 -1.04 20.49 12.02
C GLU A 135 -0.24 19.27 11.53
N GLU A 136 -0.58 18.06 11.99
CA GLU A 136 0.08 16.81 11.59
C GLU A 136 -0.16 16.49 10.10
N ILE A 137 -1.34 16.84 9.59
CA ILE A 137 -1.69 16.71 8.17
C ILE A 137 -0.92 17.74 7.33
N ILE A 138 -0.89 18.99 7.78
CA ILE A 138 -0.25 20.10 7.05
C ILE A 138 1.25 19.85 6.94
N GLN A 139 1.94 19.38 7.99
CA GLN A 139 3.39 19.18 7.96
C GLN A 139 3.88 18.27 6.82
N GLY A 140 3.06 17.31 6.35
CA GLY A 140 3.43 16.38 5.27
C GLY A 140 2.96 16.75 3.85
N LEU A 141 2.19 17.84 3.69
CA LEU A 141 1.56 18.21 2.41
C LEU A 141 2.33 19.29 1.66
N GLU A 142 2.42 19.14 0.33
CA GLU A 142 2.85 20.21 -0.58
C GLU A 142 1.92 21.42 -0.53
N GLU A 143 2.47 22.62 -0.79
CA GLU A 143 1.80 23.91 -0.62
C GLU A 143 0.49 24.04 -1.43
N SER A 144 0.47 23.48 -2.64
CA SER A 144 -0.72 23.42 -3.50
C SER A 144 -1.85 22.59 -2.89
N LYS A 145 -1.52 21.47 -2.23
CA LYS A 145 -2.49 20.59 -1.56
C LYS A 145 -2.92 21.14 -0.20
N ARG A 146 -2.01 21.82 0.53
CA ARG A 146 -2.35 22.53 1.78
C ARG A 146 -3.44 23.58 1.55
N LYS A 147 -3.33 24.37 0.48
CA LYS A 147 -4.30 25.42 0.18
C LYS A 147 -5.71 24.84 -0.05
N ILE A 148 -5.80 23.76 -0.81
CA ILE A 148 -7.06 23.06 -1.08
C ILE A 148 -7.64 22.45 0.21
N LEU A 149 -6.80 21.87 1.06
CA LEU A 149 -7.22 21.30 2.33
C LEU A 149 -7.76 22.38 3.28
N LEU A 150 -7.11 23.54 3.34
CA LEU A 150 -7.54 24.70 4.14
C LEU A 150 -8.85 25.31 3.62
N GLU A 151 -9.03 25.42 2.30
CA GLU A 151 -10.29 25.85 1.69
C GLU A 151 -11.45 24.91 2.07
N LYS A 152 -11.22 23.60 2.06
CA LYS A 152 -12.20 22.59 2.47
C LYS A 152 -12.50 22.58 3.97
N LEU A 153 -11.50 22.79 4.82
CA LEU A 153 -11.69 22.95 6.26
C LEU A 153 -12.62 24.12 6.58
N ASN A 154 -12.43 25.25 5.89
CA ASN A 154 -13.31 26.41 6.01
C ASN A 154 -14.73 26.09 5.55
N GLU A 155 -14.92 25.38 4.43
CA GLU A 155 -16.24 24.92 3.98
C GLU A 155 -16.95 24.05 5.04
N ILE A 156 -16.20 23.14 5.67
CA ILE A 156 -16.71 22.25 6.72
C ILE A 156 -17.10 23.00 8.00
N GLU A 157 -16.33 24.01 8.40
CA GLU A 157 -16.67 24.88 9.54
C GLU A 157 -17.88 25.77 9.26
N THR A 158 -18.07 26.21 8.01
CA THR A 158 -19.25 26.97 7.58
C THR A 158 -20.52 26.14 7.44
N GLU A 159 -20.42 24.80 7.37
CA GLU A 159 -21.55 23.86 7.41
C GLU A 159 -21.96 23.43 8.83
N LYS A 160 -21.54 24.14 9.89
CA LYS A 160 -22.18 23.97 11.20
C LYS A 160 -23.66 24.34 11.05
N PRO A 161 -24.60 23.47 11.45
CA PRO A 161 -26.02 23.74 11.27
C PRO A 161 -26.39 24.97 12.08
N GLU A 162 -27.04 25.93 11.43
CA GLU A 162 -27.89 26.92 12.08
C GLU A 162 -28.93 26.18 12.92
N GLY A 163 -28.60 25.93 14.19
CA GLY A 163 -29.31 24.93 14.98
C GLY A 163 -28.87 24.83 16.43
N GLN A 164 -28.45 25.93 17.04
CA GLN A 164 -28.61 26.11 18.49
C GLN A 164 -29.35 27.43 18.70
N GLN A 165 -30.68 27.33 18.76
CA GLN A 165 -31.53 28.35 19.33
C GLN A 165 -31.10 28.54 20.79
N GLU A 166 -30.55 29.71 21.11
CA GLU A 166 -30.56 30.21 22.48
C GLU A 166 -32.03 30.35 22.92
N LYS A 167 -32.34 29.73 24.06
CA LYS A 167 -33.50 30.05 24.89
C LYS A 167 -33.01 30.84 26.09
#